data_AF-A0A6D0IKV8-F1
#
_entry.id   AF-A0A6D0IKV8-F1
#
_cell.length_a   1.000
_cell.length_b   1.000
_cell.length_c   1.000
_cell.angle_alpha   90.00
_cell.angle_beta   90.00
_cell.angle_gamma   90.00
#
_symmetry.space_group_name_H-M   'P 1'
#
loop_
_entity.id
_entity.type
_entity.pdbx_description
1 polymer ?
#
loop_
_entity_poly.entity_id
_entity_poly.type
_entity_poly.pdbx_seq_one_letter_code
_entity_poly.pdbx_strand_id
1 'polypeptide(L)'
;PDNMSQERRAAMRAYGAELILVTKEQGMEGARDLALEMANRGEGKLLDQFNNPDNPYAHYTTTGPEIWQQTGGRITHFVSSMGTTGTITGVSRFMREQSKPVTIVGLQPEEGSSIPGIRRWPAEYLPGIFNASLVDEVLDIHQRDAENTMRELAVREGIFCGVSSGGAVAGALRVAKANPGAVVVAIICDRGDRYL
;
A
#
# COMPACT_ATOMS: atom_id res chain seq x y z
N PRO A 1 -6.01 11.14 13.46
CA PRO A 1 -6.38 10.64 14.81
C PRO A 1 -5.21 10.71 15.81
N ASP A 2 -5.53 10.99 17.08
CA ASP A 2 -4.60 11.22 18.19
C ASP A 2 -3.91 9.96 18.74
N ASN A 3 -4.11 8.81 18.11
CA ASN A 3 -3.41 7.55 18.40
C ASN A 3 -2.17 7.34 17.50
N MET A 4 -1.81 8.30 16.65
CA MET A 4 -0.56 8.26 15.89
C MET A 4 0.65 8.43 16.80
N SER A 5 1.71 7.65 16.57
CA SER A 5 2.95 7.70 17.35
C SER A 5 3.58 9.09 17.37
N GLN A 6 4.31 9.40 18.44
CA GLN A 6 5.01 10.68 18.56
C GLN A 6 6.06 10.86 17.47
N GLU A 7 6.79 9.80 17.11
CA GLU A 7 7.76 9.82 16.02
C GLU A 7 7.12 10.19 14.68
N ARG A 8 5.94 9.64 14.37
CA ARG A 8 5.23 9.98 13.12
C ARG A 8 4.83 11.46 13.10
N ARG A 9 4.41 12.02 14.24
CA ARG A 9 4.10 13.45 14.36
C ARG A 9 5.36 14.31 14.23
N ALA A 10 6.43 13.92 14.90
CA ALA A 10 7.71 14.62 14.84
C ALA A 10 8.27 14.62 13.40
N ALA A 11 8.20 13.49 12.70
CA ALA A 11 8.63 13.37 11.31
C ALA A 11 7.90 14.35 10.38
N MET A 12 6.58 14.54 10.56
CA MET A 12 5.82 15.52 9.77
C MET A 12 6.15 16.97 10.15
N ARG A 13 6.21 17.26 11.46
CA ARG A 13 6.54 18.61 11.97
C ARG A 13 7.96 19.06 11.60
N ALA A 14 8.90 18.14 11.46
CA ALA A 14 10.27 18.43 11.03
C ALA A 14 10.31 19.11 9.64
N TYR A 15 9.30 18.89 8.79
CA TYR A 15 9.13 19.56 7.50
C TYR A 15 8.24 20.82 7.55
N GLY A 16 7.86 21.28 8.76
CA GLY A 16 7.04 22.48 8.94
C GLY A 16 5.52 22.25 8.83
N ALA A 17 5.05 21.01 8.80
CA ALA A 17 3.62 20.71 8.71
C ALA A 17 2.88 21.02 10.03
N GLU A 18 1.72 21.67 9.92
CA GLU A 18 0.76 21.79 11.02
C GLU A 18 -0.04 20.49 11.17
N LEU A 19 -0.26 20.07 12.42
CA LEU A 19 -0.99 18.85 12.73
C LEU A 19 -2.28 19.18 13.49
N ILE A 20 -3.41 18.93 12.84
CA ILE A 20 -4.74 19.00 13.44
C ILE A 20 -5.15 17.57 13.83
N LEU A 21 -5.50 17.39 15.10
CA LEU A 21 -5.85 16.08 15.64
C LEU A 21 -7.36 15.94 15.74
N VAL A 22 -7.86 14.79 15.28
CA VAL A 22 -9.17 14.25 15.64
C VAL A 22 -8.99 13.15 16.68
N THR A 23 -10.05 12.79 17.42
CA THR A 23 -9.95 11.73 18.43
C THR A 23 -9.69 10.36 17.79
N LYS A 24 -9.24 9.40 18.60
CA LYS A 24 -9.09 8.00 18.19
C LYS A 24 -10.41 7.42 17.67
N GLU A 25 -11.52 7.73 18.34
CA GLU A 25 -12.87 7.24 18.03
C GLU A 25 -13.36 7.80 16.68
N GLN A 26 -13.06 9.07 16.39
CA GLN A 26 -13.34 9.67 15.08
C GLN A 26 -12.53 9.00 13.95
N GLY A 27 -11.33 8.49 14.27
CA GLY A 27 -10.54 7.69 13.35
C GLY A 27 -10.13 8.45 12.07
N MET A 28 -9.94 7.70 10.97
CA MET A 28 -9.60 8.29 9.67
C MET A 28 -10.80 8.92 8.98
N GLU A 29 -12.01 8.43 9.23
CA GLU A 29 -13.24 8.97 8.67
C GLU A 29 -13.48 10.39 9.18
N GLY A 30 -13.44 10.60 10.50
CA GLY A 30 -13.56 11.95 11.06
C GLY A 30 -12.40 12.88 10.66
N ALA A 31 -11.19 12.34 10.44
CA ALA A 31 -10.09 13.15 9.89
C ALA A 31 -10.37 13.63 8.45
N ARG A 32 -11.00 12.78 7.63
CA ARG A 32 -11.40 13.11 6.26
C ARG A 32 -12.54 14.12 6.25
N ASP A 33 -13.55 13.91 7.09
CA ASP A 33 -14.71 14.81 7.19
C ASP A 33 -14.28 16.21 7.62
N LEU A 34 -13.46 16.31 8.68
CA LEU A 34 -12.88 17.59 9.10
C LEU A 34 -12.07 18.25 7.99
N ALA A 35 -11.23 17.50 7.27
CA ALA A 35 -10.43 18.06 6.18
C ALA A 35 -11.31 18.55 5.00
N LEU A 36 -12.44 17.90 4.74
CA LEU A 36 -13.42 18.34 3.75
C LEU A 36 -14.14 19.61 4.20
N GLU A 37 -14.56 19.69 5.47
CA GLU A 37 -15.14 20.91 6.03
C GLU A 37 -14.17 22.09 5.96
N MET A 38 -12.90 21.90 6.31
CA MET A 38 -11.86 22.91 6.20
C MET A 38 -11.71 23.42 4.76
N ALA A 39 -11.68 22.51 3.78
CA ALA A 39 -11.62 22.88 2.37
C ALA A 39 -12.87 23.68 1.94
N ASN A 40 -14.07 23.29 2.39
CA ASN A 40 -15.31 24.02 2.12
C ASN A 40 -15.35 25.41 2.77
N ARG A 41 -14.63 25.61 3.88
CA ARG A 41 -14.42 26.93 4.52
C ARG A 41 -13.33 27.77 3.85
N GLY A 42 -12.65 27.25 2.82
CA GLY A 42 -11.58 27.95 2.11
C GLY A 42 -10.24 27.96 2.86
N GLU A 43 -10.05 27.07 3.83
CA GLU A 43 -8.84 27.00 4.67
C GLU A 43 -7.68 26.26 3.97
N GLY A 44 -7.92 25.69 2.79
CA GLY A 44 -6.88 25.02 2.01
C GLY A 44 -7.45 24.14 0.90
N LYS A 45 -6.55 23.47 0.17
CA LYS A 45 -6.90 22.51 -0.87
C LYS A 45 -6.77 21.08 -0.32
N LEU A 46 -7.89 20.36 -0.26
CA LEU A 46 -7.88 18.93 0.04
C LEU A 46 -7.31 18.14 -1.15
N LEU A 47 -6.28 17.30 -0.90
CA LEU A 47 -5.67 16.46 -1.93
C LEU A 47 -6.37 15.12 -2.14
N ASP A 48 -7.06 14.61 -1.11
CA ASP A 48 -7.89 13.40 -1.13
C ASP A 48 -7.26 12.15 -1.77
N GLN A 49 -6.21 11.60 -1.15
CA GLN A 49 -5.44 10.46 -1.69
C GLN A 49 -6.24 9.19 -2.00
N PHE A 50 -7.47 9.04 -1.48
CA PHE A 50 -8.32 7.87 -1.71
C PHE A 50 -9.22 8.01 -2.94
N ASN A 51 -9.42 9.23 -3.44
CA ASN A 51 -10.27 9.50 -4.60
C ASN A 51 -9.53 10.24 -5.72
N ASN A 52 -8.38 10.85 -5.44
CA ASN A 52 -7.64 11.62 -6.42
C ASN A 52 -6.96 10.71 -7.46
N PRO A 53 -7.32 10.83 -8.76
CA PRO A 53 -6.76 10.00 -9.83
C PRO A 53 -5.26 10.21 -10.06
N ASP A 54 -4.67 11.30 -9.57
CA ASP A 54 -3.22 11.54 -9.65
C ASP A 54 -2.43 10.50 -8.84
N ASN A 55 -3.04 9.90 -7.80
CA ASN A 55 -2.44 8.83 -7.00
C ASN A 55 -2.10 7.60 -7.86
N PRO A 56 -3.07 6.88 -8.47
CA PRO A 56 -2.75 5.75 -9.35
C PRO A 56 -2.02 6.19 -10.63
N TYR A 57 -2.20 7.43 -11.09
CA TYR A 57 -1.51 7.92 -12.29
C TYR A 57 0.01 7.99 -12.13
N ALA A 58 0.51 8.34 -10.94
CA ALA A 58 1.94 8.28 -10.65
C ALA A 58 2.48 6.86 -10.90
N HIS A 59 1.82 5.83 -10.38
CA HIS A 59 2.26 4.45 -10.53
C HIS A 59 2.08 3.89 -11.95
N TYR A 60 1.09 4.39 -12.69
CA TYR A 60 0.91 4.06 -14.10
C TYR A 60 2.05 4.60 -14.98
N THR A 61 2.52 5.81 -14.69
CA THR A 61 3.55 6.50 -15.50
C THR A 61 4.98 6.23 -15.06
N THR A 62 5.21 5.78 -13.82
CA THR A 62 6.56 5.50 -13.30
C THR A 62 6.72 4.06 -12.84
N THR A 63 6.05 3.66 -11.74
CA THR A 63 6.26 2.36 -11.09
C THR A 63 6.03 1.16 -12.02
N GLY A 64 4.95 1.17 -12.79
CA GLY A 64 4.65 0.11 -13.78
C GLY A 64 5.72 0.00 -14.87
N PRO A 65 6.00 1.08 -15.61
CA PRO A 65 7.07 1.13 -16.61
C PRO A 65 8.45 0.72 -16.08
N GLU A 66 8.83 1.18 -14.89
CA GLU A 66 10.10 0.84 -14.25
C GLU A 66 10.21 -0.66 -14.00
N ILE A 67 9.19 -1.28 -13.39
CA ILE A 67 9.19 -2.73 -13.12
C ILE A 67 9.27 -3.53 -14.42
N TRP A 68 8.51 -3.12 -15.44
CA TRP A 68 8.54 -3.81 -16.73
C TRP A 68 9.90 -3.73 -17.40
N GLN A 69 10.51 -2.55 -17.42
CA GLN A 69 11.85 -2.34 -17.95
C GLN A 69 12.90 -3.13 -17.16
N GLN A 70 12.89 -3.03 -15.82
CA GLN A 70 13.87 -3.67 -14.94
C GLN A 70 13.81 -5.20 -14.98
N THR A 71 12.61 -5.76 -15.18
CA THR A 71 12.45 -7.20 -15.37
C THR A 71 12.69 -7.65 -16.81
N GLY A 72 12.83 -6.72 -17.76
CA GLY A 72 12.91 -7.01 -19.19
C GLY A 72 11.65 -7.71 -19.72
N GLY A 73 10.47 -7.33 -19.21
CA GLY A 73 9.18 -7.98 -19.54
C GLY A 73 9.04 -9.41 -19.00
N ARG A 74 9.94 -9.87 -18.12
CA ARG A 74 9.90 -11.25 -17.61
C ARG A 74 8.94 -11.45 -16.45
N ILE A 75 8.49 -10.38 -15.78
CA ILE A 75 7.50 -10.45 -14.70
C ILE A 75 6.32 -11.35 -15.09
N THR A 76 5.87 -12.16 -14.15
CA THR A 76 4.64 -12.97 -14.28
C THR A 76 3.62 -12.62 -13.22
N HIS A 77 4.05 -12.16 -12.04
CA HIS A 77 3.15 -11.76 -10.96
C HIS A 77 3.61 -10.45 -10.33
N PHE A 78 2.67 -9.56 -10.06
CA PHE A 78 2.87 -8.35 -9.27
C PHE A 78 2.09 -8.45 -7.96
N VAL A 79 2.77 -8.23 -6.83
CA VAL A 79 2.21 -8.36 -5.49
C VAL A 79 2.28 -7.02 -4.76
N SER A 80 1.15 -6.54 -4.25
CA SER A 80 1.07 -5.25 -3.56
C SER A 80 0.15 -5.30 -2.34
N SER A 81 0.67 -4.85 -1.21
CA SER A 81 -0.09 -4.55 0.01
C SER A 81 -1.00 -3.34 -0.21
N MET A 82 -2.31 -3.47 0.04
CA MET A 82 -3.32 -2.47 -0.35
C MET A 82 -3.69 -1.49 0.77
N GLY A 83 -3.23 -0.24 0.63
CA GLY A 83 -3.65 0.92 1.42
C GLY A 83 -4.73 1.73 0.69
N THR A 84 -4.34 2.83 0.05
CA THR A 84 -5.24 3.60 -0.84
C THR A 84 -5.63 2.85 -2.11
N THR A 85 -4.90 1.78 -2.45
CA THR A 85 -4.93 1.03 -3.72
C THR A 85 -4.28 1.71 -4.93
N GLY A 86 -3.74 2.92 -4.79
CA GLY A 86 -3.12 3.65 -5.91
C GLY A 86 -2.00 2.87 -6.61
N THR A 87 -1.12 2.22 -5.84
CA THR A 87 -0.01 1.41 -6.40
C THR A 87 -0.50 0.25 -7.23
N ILE A 88 -1.39 -0.59 -6.71
CA ILE A 88 -1.89 -1.75 -7.44
C ILE A 88 -2.73 -1.34 -8.66
N THR A 89 -3.54 -0.29 -8.53
CA THR A 89 -4.35 0.24 -9.63
C THR A 89 -3.47 0.77 -10.76
N GLY A 90 -2.48 1.62 -10.47
CA GLY A 90 -1.63 2.22 -11.50
C GLY A 90 -0.72 1.20 -12.19
N VAL A 91 -0.05 0.35 -11.41
CA VAL A 91 0.80 -0.72 -11.96
C VAL A 91 -0.04 -1.70 -12.78
N SER A 92 -1.20 -2.12 -12.29
CA SER A 92 -2.08 -3.03 -13.04
C SER A 92 -2.50 -2.45 -14.38
N ARG A 93 -2.99 -1.19 -14.41
CA ARG A 93 -3.36 -0.51 -15.68
C ARG A 93 -2.23 -0.59 -16.71
N PHE A 94 -1.01 -0.27 -16.29
CA PHE A 94 0.15 -0.35 -17.17
C PHE A 94 0.44 -1.80 -17.63
N MET A 95 0.40 -2.77 -16.71
CA MET A 95 0.68 -4.18 -17.03
C MET A 95 -0.37 -4.77 -17.99
N ARG A 96 -1.63 -4.35 -17.91
CA ARG A 96 -2.70 -4.78 -18.82
C ARG A 96 -2.52 -4.30 -20.26
N GLU A 97 -1.71 -3.26 -20.49
CA GLU A 97 -1.38 -2.75 -21.83
C GLU A 97 -0.25 -3.54 -22.51
N GLN A 98 0.43 -4.43 -21.77
CA GLN A 98 1.54 -5.20 -22.29
C GLN A 98 1.06 -6.45 -23.03
N SER A 99 1.87 -6.93 -23.99
CA SER A 99 1.52 -8.10 -24.80
C SER A 99 1.51 -9.42 -24.02
N LYS A 100 2.16 -9.46 -22.84
CA LYS A 100 2.26 -10.67 -22.00
C LYS A 100 1.35 -10.51 -20.79
N PRO A 101 0.55 -11.54 -20.44
CA PRO A 101 -0.26 -11.50 -19.23
C PRO A 101 0.61 -11.45 -17.97
N VAL A 102 0.19 -10.63 -17.02
CA VAL A 102 0.77 -10.51 -15.67
C VAL A 102 -0.36 -10.63 -14.67
N THR A 103 -0.23 -11.56 -13.72
CA THR A 103 -1.20 -11.73 -12.64
C THR A 103 -1.00 -10.66 -11.58
N ILE A 104 -2.06 -9.97 -11.21
CA ILE A 104 -2.06 -8.88 -10.23
C ILE A 104 -2.66 -9.38 -8.92
N VAL A 105 -1.83 -9.44 -7.88
CA VAL A 105 -2.18 -9.98 -6.56
C VAL A 105 -2.21 -8.87 -5.53
N GLY A 106 -3.41 -8.55 -5.04
CA GLY A 106 -3.63 -7.62 -3.95
C GLY A 106 -3.52 -8.31 -2.60
N LEU A 107 -2.94 -7.64 -1.60
CA LEU A 107 -2.90 -8.15 -0.23
C LEU A 107 -3.68 -7.24 0.70
N GLN A 108 -4.44 -7.86 1.61
CA GLN A 108 -5.12 -7.18 2.70
C GLN A 108 -4.89 -7.93 4.03
N PRO A 109 -5.04 -7.26 5.19
CA PRO A 109 -5.00 -7.95 6.47
C PRO A 109 -6.14 -8.96 6.60
N GLU A 110 -5.86 -10.07 7.27
CA GLU A 110 -6.90 -10.96 7.82
C GLU A 110 -7.81 -10.19 8.80
N GLU A 111 -9.03 -10.70 9.00
CA GLU A 111 -9.95 -10.16 10.01
C GLU A 111 -9.27 -10.12 11.39
N GLY A 112 -9.34 -8.98 12.08
CA GLY A 112 -8.67 -8.78 13.37
C GLY A 112 -7.15 -8.53 13.32
N SER A 113 -6.50 -8.63 12.15
CA SER A 113 -5.07 -8.28 12.00
C SER A 113 -4.88 -6.78 11.82
N SER A 114 -3.83 -6.22 12.43
CA SER A 114 -3.43 -4.82 12.25
C SER A 114 -2.06 -4.71 11.60
N ILE A 115 -2.02 -4.33 10.32
CA ILE A 115 -0.77 -4.16 9.57
C ILE A 115 -0.65 -2.68 9.18
N PRO A 116 0.31 -1.92 9.76
CA PRO A 116 0.50 -0.51 9.46
C PRO A 116 0.64 -0.22 7.97
N GLY A 117 -0.10 0.77 7.47
CA GLY A 117 -0.05 1.22 6.08
C GLY A 117 -1.08 0.56 5.15
N ILE A 118 -1.70 -0.55 5.55
CA ILE A 118 -2.76 -1.23 4.80
C ILE A 118 -4.03 -1.41 5.61
N ARG A 119 -5.13 -1.71 4.92
CA ARG A 119 -6.46 -1.85 5.52
C ARG A 119 -7.21 -3.01 4.89
N ARG A 120 -8.03 -3.68 5.70
CA ARG A 120 -9.10 -4.53 5.19
C ARG A 120 -10.30 -3.61 4.94
N TRP A 121 -10.60 -3.36 3.67
CA TRP A 121 -11.68 -2.46 3.30
C TRP A 121 -13.02 -3.20 3.33
N PRO A 122 -14.04 -2.69 4.05
CA PRO A 122 -15.41 -3.10 3.78
C PRO A 122 -15.76 -2.79 2.32
N ALA A 123 -16.61 -3.62 1.71
CA ALA A 123 -16.94 -3.50 0.29
C ALA A 123 -17.53 -2.11 -0.05
N GLU A 124 -18.34 -1.57 0.86
CA GLU A 124 -18.99 -0.27 0.77
C GLU A 124 -18.03 0.92 0.97
N TYR A 125 -16.83 0.70 1.50
CA TYR A 125 -15.83 1.74 1.81
C TYR A 125 -14.55 1.59 1.00
N LEU A 126 -14.58 0.85 -0.11
CA LEU A 126 -13.44 0.78 -1.02
C LEU A 126 -13.03 2.19 -1.49
N PRO A 127 -11.73 2.50 -1.59
CA PRO A 127 -11.26 3.79 -2.10
C PRO A 127 -11.82 4.08 -3.50
N GLY A 128 -12.22 5.32 -3.80
CA GLY A 128 -12.81 5.68 -5.09
C GLY A 128 -11.88 5.45 -6.29
N ILE A 129 -10.55 5.41 -6.06
CA ILE A 129 -9.56 5.04 -7.09
C ILE A 129 -9.42 3.54 -7.35
N PHE A 130 -10.04 2.69 -6.52
CA PHE A 130 -9.95 1.24 -6.67
C PHE A 130 -10.82 0.75 -7.83
N ASN A 131 -10.33 -0.26 -8.56
CA ASN A 131 -11.11 -0.96 -9.56
C ASN A 131 -10.84 -2.46 -9.46
N ALA A 132 -11.86 -3.22 -9.05
CA ALA A 132 -11.74 -4.64 -8.80
C ALA A 132 -11.32 -5.45 -10.04
N SER A 133 -11.65 -5.01 -11.26
CA SER A 133 -11.26 -5.73 -12.50
C SER A 133 -9.75 -5.66 -12.79
N LEU A 134 -9.01 -4.80 -12.08
CA LEU A 134 -7.56 -4.69 -12.19
C LEU A 134 -6.81 -5.65 -11.27
N VAL A 135 -7.49 -6.40 -10.42
CA VAL A 135 -6.88 -7.33 -9.46
C VAL A 135 -7.39 -8.73 -9.75
N ASP A 136 -6.48 -9.66 -10.04
CA ASP A 136 -6.83 -11.04 -10.38
C ASP A 136 -7.12 -11.86 -9.11
N GLU A 137 -6.34 -11.63 -8.05
CA GLU A 137 -6.43 -12.36 -6.80
C GLU A 137 -6.22 -11.43 -5.60
N VAL A 138 -6.94 -11.67 -4.51
CA VAL A 138 -6.71 -11.01 -3.23
C VAL A 138 -6.33 -12.06 -2.20
N LEU A 139 -5.20 -11.88 -1.54
CA LEU A 139 -4.73 -12.76 -0.47
C LEU A 139 -4.83 -12.05 0.88
N ASP A 140 -5.32 -12.80 1.86
CA ASP A 140 -5.34 -12.37 3.26
C ASP A 140 -3.99 -12.70 3.92
N ILE A 141 -3.44 -11.71 4.64
CA ILE A 141 -2.18 -11.81 5.36
C ILE A 141 -2.42 -11.60 6.85
N HIS A 142 -2.09 -12.61 7.65
CA HIS A 142 -2.10 -12.50 9.11
C HIS A 142 -0.98 -11.56 9.59
N GLN A 143 -1.27 -10.74 10.61
CA GLN A 143 -0.32 -9.77 11.17
C GLN A 143 1.01 -10.42 11.57
N ARG A 144 0.96 -11.55 12.28
CA ARG A 144 2.16 -12.27 12.74
C ARG A 144 3.05 -12.74 11.59
N ASP A 145 2.47 -13.15 10.46
CA ASP A 145 3.22 -13.59 9.28
C ASP A 145 3.98 -12.40 8.66
N ALA A 146 3.30 -11.25 8.54
CA ALA A 146 3.90 -10.03 8.03
C ALA A 146 5.07 -9.55 8.92
N GLU A 147 4.88 -9.51 10.24
CA GLU A 147 5.93 -9.11 11.18
C GLU A 147 7.12 -10.09 11.22
N ASN A 148 6.86 -11.40 11.17
CA ASN A 148 7.92 -12.40 11.12
C ASN A 148 8.73 -12.27 9.83
N THR A 149 8.07 -12.13 8.69
CA THR A 149 8.74 -11.97 7.40
C THR A 149 9.54 -10.67 7.33
N MET A 150 9.01 -9.58 7.90
CA MET A 150 9.74 -8.31 8.04
C MET A 150 11.05 -8.50 8.84
N ARG A 151 11.00 -9.21 9.97
CA ARG A 151 12.20 -9.51 10.79
C ARG A 151 13.17 -10.41 10.03
N GLU A 152 12.68 -11.43 9.32
CA GLU A 152 13.51 -12.32 8.52
C GLU A 152 14.22 -11.59 7.37
N LEU A 153 13.56 -10.65 6.68
CA LEU A 153 14.18 -9.84 5.61
C LEU A 153 15.39 -9.06 6.13
N ALA A 154 15.29 -8.45 7.31
CA ALA A 154 16.39 -7.72 7.90
C ALA A 154 17.57 -8.63 8.26
N VAL A 155 17.29 -9.80 8.85
CA VAL A 155 18.32 -10.74 9.34
C VAL A 155 18.98 -11.53 8.21
N ARG A 156 18.20 -11.98 7.23
CA ARG A 156 18.65 -12.94 6.21
C ARG A 156 19.11 -12.26 4.92
N GLU A 157 18.48 -11.15 4.56
CA GLU A 157 18.71 -10.45 3.29
C GLU A 157 19.27 -9.03 3.47
N GLY A 158 19.40 -8.54 4.71
CA GLY A 158 19.85 -7.18 5.00
C GLY A 158 18.86 -6.09 4.56
N ILE A 159 17.61 -6.45 4.28
CA ILE A 159 16.57 -5.52 3.84
C ILE A 159 15.75 -5.09 5.06
N PHE A 160 16.02 -3.87 5.56
CA PHE A 160 15.33 -3.31 6.71
C PHE A 160 14.09 -2.51 6.29
N CYS A 161 12.90 -3.09 6.46
CA CYS A 161 11.63 -2.55 5.96
C CYS A 161 10.50 -2.53 7.01
N GLY A 162 9.40 -1.84 6.72
CA GLY A 162 8.19 -1.83 7.56
C GLY A 162 7.33 -3.11 7.45
N VAL A 163 6.31 -3.23 8.31
CA VAL A 163 5.48 -4.44 8.46
C VAL A 163 4.69 -4.80 7.18
N SER A 164 4.14 -3.81 6.47
CA SER A 164 3.41 -4.06 5.20
C SER A 164 4.30 -4.59 4.09
N SER A 165 5.60 -4.27 4.12
CA SER A 165 6.61 -4.84 3.22
C SER A 165 6.89 -6.30 3.56
N GLY A 166 6.97 -6.64 4.86
CA GLY A 166 6.99 -8.04 5.30
C GLY A 166 5.75 -8.81 4.83
N GLY A 167 4.56 -8.19 4.92
CA GLY A 167 3.33 -8.74 4.36
C GLY A 167 3.38 -8.95 2.84
N ALA A 168 3.94 -7.98 2.10
CA ALA A 168 4.15 -8.08 0.65
C ALA A 168 5.00 -9.29 0.28
N VAL A 169 6.12 -9.48 0.97
CA VAL A 169 7.02 -10.62 0.73
C VAL A 169 6.38 -11.93 1.20
N ALA A 170 5.63 -11.95 2.30
CA ALA A 170 4.91 -13.14 2.73
C ALA A 170 3.91 -13.62 1.66
N GLY A 171 3.14 -12.70 1.08
CA GLY A 171 2.26 -12.98 -0.06
C GLY A 171 3.04 -13.45 -1.29
N ALA A 172 4.14 -12.79 -1.63
CA ALA A 172 4.98 -13.16 -2.77
C ALA A 172 5.61 -14.56 -2.64
N LEU A 173 6.02 -14.96 -1.43
CA LEU A 173 6.53 -16.30 -1.15
C LEU A 173 5.44 -17.37 -1.36
N ARG A 174 4.18 -17.09 -0.98
CA ARG A 174 3.04 -17.98 -1.25
C ARG A 174 2.82 -18.13 -2.76
N VAL A 175 2.81 -17.02 -3.50
CA VAL A 175 2.67 -17.02 -4.98
C VAL A 175 3.81 -17.80 -5.65
N ALA A 176 5.05 -17.54 -5.27
CA ALA A 176 6.23 -18.20 -5.84
C ALA A 176 6.24 -19.71 -5.56
N LYS A 177 5.83 -20.13 -4.35
CA LYS A 177 5.72 -21.55 -3.99
C LYS A 177 4.66 -22.28 -4.81
N ALA A 178 3.54 -21.62 -5.08
CA ALA A 178 2.44 -22.20 -5.87
C ALA A 178 2.75 -22.23 -7.38
N ASN A 179 3.66 -21.39 -7.86
CA ASN A 179 3.94 -21.21 -9.29
C ASN A 179 5.45 -21.39 -9.60
N PRO A 180 5.94 -22.63 -9.76
CA PRO A 180 7.34 -22.89 -10.10
C PRO A 180 7.79 -22.14 -11.37
N GLY A 181 8.90 -21.43 -11.27
CA GLY A 181 9.45 -20.62 -12.38
C GLY A 181 8.83 -19.23 -12.52
N ALA A 182 7.92 -18.82 -11.62
CA ALA A 182 7.37 -17.47 -11.63
C ALA A 182 8.44 -16.40 -11.35
N VAL A 183 8.31 -15.26 -12.03
CA VAL A 183 9.06 -14.03 -11.74
C VAL A 183 8.10 -13.09 -11.01
N VAL A 184 8.19 -13.09 -9.68
CA VAL A 184 7.31 -12.34 -8.79
C VAL A 184 7.99 -11.04 -8.37
N VAL A 185 7.29 -9.92 -8.54
CA VAL A 185 7.73 -8.61 -8.04
C VAL A 185 6.81 -8.19 -6.89
N ALA A 186 7.40 -7.86 -5.74
CA ALA A 186 6.69 -7.38 -4.57
C ALA A 186 7.16 -5.97 -4.19
N ILE A 187 6.24 -5.11 -3.78
CA ILE A 187 6.58 -3.75 -3.33
C ILE A 187 7.05 -3.77 -1.87
N ILE A 188 8.26 -3.25 -1.64
CA ILE A 188 8.73 -2.84 -0.31
C ILE A 188 8.33 -1.37 -0.11
N CYS A 189 7.35 -1.11 0.74
CA CYS A 189 6.67 0.18 0.84
C CYS A 189 7.53 1.27 1.50
N ASP A 190 8.31 0.90 2.51
CA ASP A 190 9.20 1.80 3.22
C ASP A 190 10.28 1.06 4.02
N ARG A 191 11.26 1.83 4.51
CA ARG A 191 12.29 1.35 5.43
C ARG A 191 11.74 1.14 6.84
N GLY A 192 12.44 0.32 7.62
CA GLY A 192 12.07 -0.03 9.00
C GLY A 192 12.33 1.06 10.05
N ASP A 193 12.97 2.18 9.73
CA ASP A 193 13.48 3.16 10.71
C ASP A 193 12.39 3.75 11.63
N ARG A 194 11.13 3.78 11.19
CA ARG A 194 9.98 4.31 11.95
C ARG A 194 9.19 3.23 12.70
N TYR A 195 9.77 2.03 12.82
CA TYR A 195 9.17 0.84 13.41
C TYR A 195 10.10 0.15 14.43
N LEU A 196 11.11 0.88 14.94
CA LEU A 196 12.09 0.38 15.92
C LEU A 196 11.44 -0.02 17.25
#